data_AF-A0A1V2Z960-F1
#
_entry.id   AF-A0A1V2Z960-F1
#
_cell.length_a   1.000
_cell.length_b   1.000
_cell.length_c   1.000
_cell.angle_alpha   90.00
_cell.angle_beta   90.00
_cell.angle_gamma   90.00
#
_symmetry.space_group_name_H-M   'P 1'
#
loop_
_entity.id
_entity.type
_entity.pdbx_description
1 polymer ?
#
loop_
_entity_poly.entity_id
_entity_poly.type
_entity_poly.pdbx_seq_one_letter_code
_entity_poly.pdbx_strand_id
1 'polypeptide(L)'
;MLAVALDASGAVRDVLALADGAASHADLPVPAVLAEVLARGAATVALAHSHSGEATVLPSDRAATRALAEGARACGLGFLAHVIVGRDGWAEAPP
;
A
#
# COMPACT_ATOMS: atom_id res chain seq x y z
N MET A 1 8.69 0.53 3.56
CA MET A 1 7.23 0.33 3.23
C MET A 1 7.08 -0.80 2.21
N LEU A 2 5.95 -1.52 2.18
CA LEU A 2 5.69 -2.66 1.27
C LEU A 2 4.42 -2.44 0.43
N ALA A 3 4.47 -2.76 -0.86
CA ALA A 3 3.27 -2.98 -1.67
C ALA A 3 3.13 -4.48 -2.00
N VAL A 4 1.93 -5.02 -1.84
CA VAL A 4 1.64 -6.45 -2.07
C VAL A 4 0.83 -6.57 -3.34
N ALA A 5 1.34 -7.34 -4.29
CA ALA A 5 0.68 -7.66 -5.55
C ALA A 5 -0.11 -8.96 -5.39
N LEU A 6 -1.42 -8.92 -5.59
CA LEU A 6 -2.30 -10.08 -5.50
C LEU A 6 -2.91 -10.42 -6.85
N ASP A 7 -3.11 -11.71 -7.11
CA ASP A 7 -3.89 -12.15 -8.26
C ASP A 7 -5.42 -12.04 -8.02
N ALA A 8 -6.22 -12.41 -9.02
CA ALA A 8 -7.67 -12.30 -8.96
C ALA A 8 -8.34 -13.23 -7.92
N SER A 9 -7.62 -14.25 -7.41
CA SER A 9 -8.09 -15.12 -6.33
C SER A 9 -7.76 -14.56 -4.94
N GLY A 10 -6.98 -13.48 -4.88
CA GLY A 10 -6.46 -12.92 -3.63
C GLY A 10 -5.17 -13.62 -3.15
N ALA A 11 -4.55 -14.47 -3.97
CA ALA A 11 -3.26 -15.05 -3.62
C ALA A 11 -2.13 -14.01 -3.83
N VAL A 12 -1.18 -13.98 -2.90
CA VAL A 12 0.00 -13.11 -3.01
C VAL A 12 0.87 -13.62 -4.15
N ARG A 13 1.06 -12.77 -5.15
CA ARG A 13 1.97 -13.02 -6.26
C ARG A 13 3.37 -12.49 -5.97
N ASP A 14 3.46 -11.30 -5.40
CA ASP A 14 4.74 -10.67 -5.09
C ASP A 14 4.62 -9.63 -3.97
N VAL A 15 5.75 -9.30 -3.35
CA VAL A 15 5.88 -8.27 -2.31
C VAL A 15 7.02 -7.31 -2.68
N LEU A 16 6.65 -6.06 -2.90
CA LEU A 16 7.53 -4.98 -3.33
C LEU A 16 8.02 -4.18 -2.12
N ALA A 17 9.33 -4.22 -1.86
CA ALA A 17 9.95 -3.28 -0.93
C ALA A 17 10.08 -1.91 -1.60
N LEU A 18 9.30 -0.94 -1.12
CA LEU A 18 9.44 0.45 -1.52
C LEU A 18 10.55 1.07 -0.67
N ALA A 19 11.56 1.65 -1.34
CA ALA A 19 12.73 2.21 -0.69
C ALA A 19 12.33 3.19 0.44
N ASP A 20 12.94 3.03 1.62
CA ASP A 20 12.76 3.91 2.76
C ASP A 20 13.46 5.25 2.49
N GLY A 21 12.84 6.10 1.67
CA GLY A 21 13.34 7.44 1.35
C GLY A 21 12.42 8.56 1.83
N ALA A 22 11.17 8.25 2.16
CA ALA A 22 10.19 9.25 2.52
C ALA A 22 10.19 9.40 4.05
N ALA A 23 11.06 10.28 4.57
CA ALA A 23 10.99 10.76 5.95
C ALA A 23 9.61 11.40 6.29
N SER A 24 8.76 11.60 5.28
CA SER A 24 7.33 11.83 5.42
C SER A 24 6.55 10.74 4.66
N HIS A 25 5.49 10.19 5.25
CA HIS A 25 4.58 9.25 4.59
C HIS A 25 3.80 9.88 3.41
N ALA A 26 4.13 11.12 3.01
CA ALA A 26 3.46 11.91 1.98
C ALA A 26 3.94 11.63 0.55
N ASP A 27 5.06 10.92 0.35
CA ASP A 27 5.67 10.72 -0.98
C ASP A 27 5.59 9.26 -1.47
N LEU A 28 4.46 8.58 -1.27
CA LEU A 28 4.25 7.29 -1.93
C LEU A 28 4.28 7.51 -3.46
N PRO A 29 5.22 6.93 -4.23
CA PRO A 29 5.30 7.14 -5.67
C PRO A 29 4.24 6.28 -6.38
N VAL A 30 2.96 6.65 -6.23
CA VAL A 30 1.80 5.90 -6.70
C VAL A 30 1.96 5.41 -8.15
N PRO A 31 2.39 6.24 -9.14
CA PRO A 31 2.57 5.75 -10.51
C PRO A 31 3.60 4.63 -10.64
N ALA A 32 4.71 4.71 -9.89
CA ALA A 32 5.75 3.68 -9.93
C ALA A 32 5.27 2.38 -9.26
N VAL A 33 4.57 2.49 -8.13
CA VAL A 33 3.97 1.33 -7.46
C VAL A 33 2.97 0.62 -8.37
N LEU A 34 2.06 1.37 -8.99
CA LEU A 34 1.05 0.80 -9.89
C LEU A 34 1.68 0.18 -11.14
N ALA A 35 2.68 0.82 -11.74
CA ALA A 35 3.41 0.27 -12.88
C ALA A 35 4.05 -1.09 -12.52
N GLU A 36 4.67 -1.18 -11.35
CA GLU A 36 5.37 -2.37 -10.89
C GLU A 36 4.41 -3.53 -10.56
N VAL A 37 3.26 -3.20 -9.96
CA VAL A 37 2.15 -4.14 -9.69
C VAL A 37 1.52 -4.65 -10.99
N LEU A 38 1.26 -3.76 -11.97
CA LEU A 38 0.74 -4.14 -13.28
C LEU A 38 1.73 -5.01 -14.06
N ALA A 39 3.02 -4.68 -14.02
CA ALA A 39 4.07 -5.46 -14.68
C ALA A 39 4.15 -6.91 -14.16
N ARG A 40 3.72 -7.17 -12.92
CA ARG A 40 3.61 -8.51 -12.34
C ARG A 40 2.34 -9.26 -12.73
N GLY A 41 1.42 -8.63 -13.45
CA GLY A 41 0.12 -9.21 -13.78
C GLY A 41 -0.76 -9.39 -12.56
N ALA A 42 -0.65 -8.49 -11.58
CA ALA A 42 -1.55 -8.45 -10.44
C ALA A 42 -2.94 -7.97 -10.85
N ALA A 43 -3.97 -8.41 -10.13
CA ALA A 43 -5.33 -7.89 -10.24
C ALA A 43 -5.67 -6.92 -9.10
N THR A 44 -4.93 -6.97 -8.00
CA THR A 44 -5.20 -6.18 -6.79
C THR A 44 -3.90 -5.79 -6.10
N VAL A 45 -3.88 -4.62 -5.45
CA VAL A 45 -2.76 -4.13 -4.63
C VAL A 45 -3.19 -3.92 -3.19
N ALA A 46 -2.30 -4.23 -2.24
CA ALA A 46 -2.38 -3.80 -0.85
C ALA A 46 -1.11 -3.05 -0.45
N LEU A 47 -1.18 -2.26 0.61
CA LEU A 47 -0.04 -1.53 1.16
C LEU A 47 0.19 -1.96 2.62
N ALA A 48 1.45 -2.04 3.04
CA ALA A 48 1.79 -2.23 4.43
C ALA A 48 3.01 -1.41 4.84
N HIS A 49 3.00 -0.81 6.01
CA HIS A 49 4.20 -0.19 6.59
C HIS A 49 4.21 -0.29 8.11
N SER A 50 5.38 -0.09 8.71
CA SER A 50 5.55 -0.14 10.15
C SER A 50 5.75 1.24 10.76
N HIS A 51 5.13 1.47 11.90
CA HIS A 51 5.45 2.56 12.82
C HIS A 51 6.36 2.03 13.93
N SER A 52 7.25 2.87 14.45
CA SER A 52 8.13 2.52 15.59
C SER A 52 7.37 2.40 16.92
N GLY A 53 6.17 2.97 16.99
CA GLY A 53 5.28 2.96 18.15
C GLY A 53 3.97 2.24 17.88
N GLU A 54 2.88 2.82 18.34
CA GLU A 54 1.53 2.31 18.11
C GLU A 54 1.14 2.35 16.63
N ALA A 55 0.24 1.43 16.24
CA ALA A 55 -0.34 1.38 14.90
C ALA A 55 -1.38 2.50 14.65
N THR A 56 -1.10 3.72 15.11
CA THR A 56 -2.00 4.86 14.95
C THR A 56 -2.03 5.29 13.49
N VAL A 57 -3.22 5.31 12.89
CA VAL A 57 -3.44 5.84 11.53
C VAL A 57 -3.27 7.35 11.51
N LEU A 58 -2.22 7.84 10.85
CA LEU A 58 -1.91 9.25 10.68
C LEU A 58 -2.63 9.85 9.46
N PRO A 59 -2.78 11.18 9.39
CA PRO A 59 -3.35 11.85 8.22
C PRO A 59 -2.59 11.53 6.91
N SER A 60 -1.27 11.36 6.99
CA SER A 60 -0.44 10.97 5.84
C SER A 60 -0.77 9.56 5.34
N ASP A 61 -1.08 8.64 6.23
CA ASP A 61 -1.44 7.26 5.84
C ASP A 61 -2.74 7.26 5.06
N ARG A 62 -3.71 8.07 5.49
CA ARG A 62 -4.99 8.26 4.79
C ARG A 62 -4.78 8.87 3.41
N ALA A 63 -3.91 9.88 3.30
CA ALA A 63 -3.58 10.50 2.03
C ALA A 63 -2.95 9.49 1.06
N ALA A 64 -1.97 8.70 1.52
CA ALA A 64 -1.34 7.65 0.72
C ALA A 64 -2.35 6.55 0.32
N THR A 65 -3.21 6.13 1.26
CA THR A 65 -4.28 5.14 1.03
C THR A 65 -5.20 5.60 -0.08
N ARG A 66 -5.69 6.84 0.01
CA ARG A 66 -6.59 7.44 -0.97
C ARG A 66 -5.96 7.53 -2.34
N ALA A 67 -4.75 8.08 -2.42
CA ALA A 67 -4.05 8.25 -3.68
C ALA A 67 -3.80 6.91 -4.38
N LEU A 68 -3.40 5.88 -3.61
CA LEU A 68 -3.18 4.54 -4.16
C LEU A 68 -4.50 3.87 -4.57
N ALA A 69 -5.55 3.99 -3.76
CA ALA A 69 -6.87 3.40 -4.06
C ALA A 69 -7.49 4.03 -5.31
N GLU A 70 -7.44 5.36 -5.43
CA GLU A 70 -7.93 6.08 -6.61
C GLU A 70 -7.12 5.73 -7.86
N GLY A 71 -5.79 5.68 -7.75
CA GLY A 71 -4.91 5.29 -8.84
C GLY A 71 -5.10 3.84 -9.29
N ALA A 72 -5.20 2.89 -8.34
CA ALA A 72 -5.49 1.50 -8.63
C ALA A 72 -6.80 1.35 -9.41
N ARG A 73 -7.87 2.02 -8.94
CA ARG A 73 -9.17 2.04 -9.62
C ARG A 73 -9.06 2.62 -11.04
N ALA A 74 -8.31 3.70 -11.23
CA ALA A 74 -8.08 4.30 -12.55
C ALA A 74 -7.31 3.36 -13.51
N CYS A 75 -6.45 2.50 -12.99
CA CYS A 75 -5.72 1.48 -13.74
C CYS A 75 -6.48 0.15 -13.91
N GLY A 76 -7.70 0.03 -13.39
CA GLY A 76 -8.46 -1.23 -13.43
C GLY A 76 -7.99 -2.30 -12.43
N LEU A 77 -7.19 -1.91 -11.44
CA LEU A 77 -6.78 -2.76 -10.31
C LEU A 77 -7.77 -2.62 -9.14
N GLY A 78 -7.91 -3.70 -8.38
CA GLY A 78 -8.47 -3.63 -7.03
C GLY A 78 -7.50 -3.00 -6.04
N PHE A 79 -8.03 -2.35 -5.01
CA PHE A 79 -7.29 -1.96 -3.80
C PHE A 79 -7.86 -2.76 -2.63
N LEU A 80 -7.03 -3.58 -1.97
CA LEU A 80 -7.49 -4.48 -0.92
C LEU A 80 -7.51 -3.80 0.45
N ALA A 81 -6.36 -3.30 0.89
CA ALA A 81 -6.20 -2.72 2.23
C ALA A 81 -4.89 -1.92 2.33
N HIS A 82 -4.79 -1.08 3.36
CA HIS A 82 -3.53 -0.53 3.83
C HIS A 82 -3.34 -0.85 5.32
N VAL A 83 -2.34 -1.67 5.64
CA VAL A 83 -2.06 -2.15 7.00
C VAL A 83 -0.88 -1.40 7.61
N ILE A 84 -1.10 -0.81 8.77
CA ILE A 84 -0.06 -0.15 9.58
C ILE A 84 0.27 -1.09 10.72
N VAL A 85 1.53 -1.51 10.82
CA VAL A 85 2.02 -2.41 11.86
C VAL A 85 2.73 -1.58 12.93
N GLY A 86 2.26 -1.68 14.17
CA GLY A 86 2.90 -1.07 15.33
C GLY A 86 3.64 -2.10 16.18
N ARG A 87 4.03 -1.69 17.38
CA ARG A 87 4.73 -2.54 18.35
C ARG A 87 3.91 -3.76 18.78
N ASP A 88 2.66 -3.53 19.18
CA ASP A 88 1.82 -4.54 19.84
C ASP A 88 0.56 -4.90 19.03
N GLY A 89 0.53 -4.54 17.74
CA GLY A 89 -0.61 -4.83 16.87
C GLY A 89 -0.54 -4.16 15.51
N TRP A 90 -1.69 -4.09 14.86
CA TRP A 90 -1.85 -3.44 13.56
C TRP A 90 -3.19 -2.72 13.47
N ALA A 91 -3.29 -1.77 12.55
CA ALA A 91 -4.51 -1.08 12.20
C ALA A 91 -4.66 -1.01 10.67
N GLU A 92 -5.90 -0.94 10.21
CA GLU A 92 -6.20 -0.70 8.80
C GLU A 92 -6.49 0.79 8.58
N ALA A 93 -5.81 1.40 7.60
CA ALA A 93 -6.09 2.75 7.17
C ALA A 93 -7.26 2.74 6.16
N PRO A 94 -8.36 3.45 6.42
CA PRO A 94 -9.46 3.52 5.47
C PRO A 94 -9.12 4.49 4.32
N PRO A 95 -9.70 4.28 3.13
CA PRO A 95 -9.55 5.17 1.97
C PRO A 95 -10.18 6.58 2.17
#